data_AF-A0A1V5YJ48-F1
#
_entry.id   AF-A0A1V5YJ48-F1
#
_cell.length_a   1.000
_cell.length_b   1.000
_cell.length_c   1.000
_cell.angle_alpha   90.00
_cell.angle_beta   90.00
_cell.angle_gamma   90.00
#
_symmetry.space_group_name_H-M   'P 1'
#
loop_
_entity.id
_entity.type
_entity.pdbx_description
1 polymer ?
#
loop_
_entity_poly.entity_id
_entity_poly.type
_entity_poly.pdbx_seq_one_letter_code
_entity_poly.pdbx_strand_id
1 'polypeptide(L)'
;MVSDRKHAGQMITSVALVVLVALVPAAPLLAAIPGDINNDGVVNLFDLVLVSLAYRPGLPVSDARADTNGDGKVDLFDLVTVSLNYGAGTSMGPSPSRPIGYAAVPTSRQYPANIYSLQQQRNFSGYTVSLWESTTQGWRHQIVTIDAAGQKRIQIEDVESLDALTGSDVTGDGTLDVVIHTFTQGAHCCFSLIIYELGATPFKALETPPSNCPSSLVNLDADRALEVETCDDLFAYLYCSYASSPLVKVYLDYRPGVGYIPASPRFASLYALDIAAHTFRAERTVAGQGCNLAGESRCAVLAVVLDHLYSGAESKAWSELRRIYRCPDVDSFAAEIKATVEASPLYIKP
;
A
#
# COMPACT_ATOMS: atom_id res chain seq x y z
N MET A 1 70.10 -38.18 -44.24
CA MET A 1 70.16 -38.29 -42.76
C MET A 1 68.82 -37.78 -42.24
N VAL A 2 67.83 -38.67 -42.11
CA VAL A 2 67.48 -39.44 -40.90
C VAL A 2 66.93 -38.56 -39.79
N SER A 3 65.67 -38.85 -39.44
CA SER A 3 65.03 -38.83 -38.11
C SER A 3 63.76 -37.96 -38.11
N ASP A 4 62.61 -38.45 -38.55
CA ASP A 4 61.73 -39.43 -37.88
C ASP A 4 60.99 -38.82 -36.67
N ARG A 5 59.66 -38.68 -36.79
CA ARG A 5 58.69 -38.98 -35.72
C ARG A 5 57.23 -38.92 -36.20
N LYS A 6 56.70 -40.13 -36.43
CA LYS A 6 55.42 -40.65 -35.94
C LYS A 6 54.16 -39.78 -36.11
N HIS A 7 53.28 -40.20 -37.02
CA HIS A 7 51.83 -40.02 -36.87
C HIS A 7 51.13 -41.37 -36.83
N ALA A 8 50.68 -41.70 -35.62
CA ALA A 8 49.81 -42.82 -35.31
C ALA A 8 48.40 -42.51 -35.79
N GLY A 9 47.72 -43.53 -36.31
CA GLY A 9 46.32 -43.44 -36.70
C GLY A 9 45.42 -43.13 -35.51
N GLN A 10 44.48 -42.21 -35.71
CA GLN A 10 43.31 -42.08 -34.87
C GLN A 10 42.08 -42.39 -35.71
N MET A 11 41.38 -43.44 -35.29
CA MET A 11 40.04 -43.81 -35.71
C MET A 11 39.11 -42.62 -35.52
N ILE A 12 38.48 -42.17 -36.61
CA ILE A 12 37.42 -41.16 -36.57
C ILE A 12 36.15 -41.88 -36.12
N THR A 13 35.83 -41.82 -34.83
CA THR A 13 34.48 -42.11 -34.33
C THR A 13 33.57 -40.95 -34.70
N SER A 14 32.76 -41.15 -35.75
CA SER A 14 31.69 -40.22 -36.13
C SER A 14 30.63 -40.15 -35.02
N VAL A 15 30.65 -39.08 -34.23
CA VAL A 15 29.51 -38.69 -33.40
C VAL A 15 28.56 -37.90 -34.30
N ALA A 16 27.45 -38.53 -34.69
CA ALA A 16 26.37 -37.82 -35.36
C ALA A 16 25.65 -36.91 -34.35
N LEU A 17 25.94 -35.61 -34.41
CA LEU A 17 25.18 -34.58 -33.69
C LEU A 17 23.83 -34.40 -34.39
N VAL A 18 22.79 -35.02 -33.85
CA VAL A 18 21.40 -34.76 -34.26
C VAL A 18 20.98 -33.42 -33.65
N VAL A 19 21.06 -32.34 -34.42
CA VAL A 19 20.44 -31.06 -34.07
C VAL A 19 18.94 -31.20 -34.33
N LEU A 20 18.17 -31.45 -33.28
CA LEU A 20 16.72 -31.33 -33.33
C LEU A 20 16.38 -29.84 -33.42
N VAL A 21 16.16 -29.33 -34.63
CA VAL A 21 15.53 -28.01 -34.79
C VAL A 21 14.06 -28.20 -34.46
N ALA A 22 13.70 -27.94 -33.20
CA ALA A 22 12.31 -27.80 -32.82
C ALA A 22 11.76 -26.57 -33.56
N LEU A 23 10.96 -26.82 -34.60
CA LEU A 23 10.17 -25.78 -35.24
C LEU A 23 9.10 -25.36 -34.22
N VAL A 24 9.40 -24.34 -33.43
CA VAL A 24 8.39 -23.71 -32.57
C VAL A 24 7.41 -23.03 -33.52
N PRO A 25 6.13 -23.43 -33.58
CA PRO A 25 5.16 -22.69 -34.37
C PRO A 25 5.08 -21.29 -33.79
N ALA A 26 5.36 -20.27 -34.61
CA ALA A 26 5.08 -18.89 -34.23
C ALA A 26 3.57 -18.82 -33.93
N ALA A 27 3.24 -18.58 -32.66
CA ALA A 27 1.87 -18.32 -32.26
C ALA A 27 1.30 -17.20 -33.14
N PRO A 28 0.04 -17.29 -33.59
CA PRO A 28 -0.56 -16.22 -34.36
C PRO A 28 -0.47 -14.93 -33.53
N LEU A 29 0.12 -13.89 -34.11
CA LEU A 29 0.15 -12.57 -33.49
C LEU A 29 -1.32 -12.13 -33.39
N LEU A 30 -1.92 -12.28 -32.21
CA LEU A 30 -3.19 -11.62 -31.91
C LEU A 30 -2.95 -10.14 -32.19
N ALA A 31 -3.78 -9.56 -33.06
CA ALA A 31 -3.70 -8.13 -33.32
C ALA A 31 -3.86 -7.41 -31.97
N ALA A 32 -2.80 -6.76 -31.51
CA ALA A 32 -2.82 -6.04 -30.24
C ALA A 32 -3.95 -5.01 -30.30
N ILE A 33 -4.86 -5.05 -29.32
CA ILE A 33 -5.94 -4.08 -29.23
C ILE A 33 -5.31 -2.77 -28.75
N PRO A 34 -5.34 -1.67 -29.53
CA PRO A 34 -4.78 -0.41 -29.06
C PRO A 34 -5.44 0.00 -27.74
N GLY A 35 -4.63 0.26 -26.72
CA GLY A 35 -5.13 0.58 -25.37
C GLY A 35 -5.30 -0.62 -24.43
N ASP A 36 -5.08 -1.87 -24.86
CA ASP A 36 -5.02 -3.05 -23.98
C ASP A 36 -3.56 -3.24 -23.49
N ILE A 37 -3.23 -2.56 -22.40
CA ILE A 37 -1.87 -2.41 -21.88
C ILE A 37 -1.43 -3.64 -21.10
N ASN A 38 -2.38 -4.30 -20.43
CA ASN A 38 -2.12 -5.53 -19.69
C ASN A 38 -2.26 -6.80 -20.57
N ASN A 39 -2.67 -6.68 -21.83
CA ASN A 39 -2.92 -7.76 -22.80
C ASN A 39 -3.94 -8.78 -22.30
N ASP A 40 -4.96 -8.33 -21.56
CA ASP A 40 -6.05 -9.19 -21.06
C ASP A 40 -7.16 -9.42 -22.10
N GLY A 41 -7.06 -8.76 -23.26
CA GLY A 41 -7.99 -8.86 -24.37
C GLY A 41 -9.18 -7.92 -24.28
N VAL A 42 -9.24 -7.02 -23.28
CA VAL A 42 -10.31 -6.04 -23.10
C VAL A 42 -9.78 -4.70 -22.59
N VAL A 43 -9.95 -3.63 -23.37
CA VAL A 43 -9.57 -2.27 -22.95
C VAL A 43 -10.53 -1.76 -21.88
N ASN A 44 -10.04 -1.48 -20.67
CA ASN A 44 -10.87 -1.05 -19.55
C ASN A 44 -10.11 -0.13 -18.56
N LEU A 45 -10.68 0.10 -17.37
CA LEU A 45 -10.10 0.98 -16.36
C LEU A 45 -8.68 0.54 -15.92
N PHE A 46 -8.38 -0.75 -15.94
CA PHE A 46 -7.08 -1.27 -15.58
C PHE A 46 -5.99 -0.79 -16.54
N ASP A 47 -6.29 -0.63 -17.82
CA ASP A 47 -5.36 -0.04 -18.79
C ASP A 47 -5.11 1.45 -18.53
N LEU A 48 -6.15 2.19 -18.17
CA LEU A 48 -6.02 3.62 -17.81
C LEU A 48 -5.13 3.81 -16.57
N VAL A 49 -5.28 2.93 -15.57
CA VAL A 49 -4.45 2.96 -14.36
C VAL A 49 -2.98 2.70 -14.71
N LEU A 50 -2.69 1.77 -15.62
CA LEU A 50 -1.32 1.47 -16.03
C LEU A 50 -0.64 2.66 -16.73
N VAL A 51 -1.34 3.40 -17.58
CA VAL A 51 -0.79 4.68 -18.12
C VAL A 51 -0.60 5.70 -17.00
N SER A 52 -1.56 5.84 -16.09
CA SER A 52 -1.53 6.82 -15.01
C SER A 52 -0.33 6.62 -14.06
N LEU A 53 0.04 5.37 -13.79
CA LEU A 53 1.19 5.04 -12.94
C LEU A 53 2.54 5.41 -13.60
N ALA A 54 2.59 5.40 -14.93
CA ALA A 54 3.76 5.78 -15.70
C ALA A 54 3.74 7.26 -16.17
N TYR A 55 2.67 8.00 -15.85
CA TYR A 55 2.44 9.37 -16.34
C TYR A 55 3.52 10.34 -15.86
N ARG A 56 4.41 10.76 -16.77
CA ARG A 56 5.56 11.64 -16.47
C ARG A 56 5.90 12.53 -17.67
N PRO A 57 5.08 13.56 -17.95
CA PRO A 57 5.26 14.40 -19.12
C PRO A 57 6.65 15.09 -19.10
N GLY A 58 7.41 14.91 -20.18
CA GLY A 58 8.73 15.53 -20.35
C GLY A 58 9.93 14.71 -19.84
N LEU A 59 9.70 13.51 -19.31
CA LEU A 59 10.76 12.54 -18.97
C LEU A 59 10.75 11.35 -19.95
N PRO A 60 11.89 10.67 -20.15
CA PRO A 60 11.94 9.43 -20.92
C PRO A 60 11.00 8.37 -20.34
N VAL A 61 10.42 7.55 -21.22
CA VAL A 61 9.48 6.49 -20.86
C VAL A 61 10.11 5.50 -19.87
N SER A 62 9.48 5.34 -18.71
CA SER A 62 9.85 4.34 -17.70
C SER A 62 9.20 2.98 -17.92
N ASP A 63 8.03 2.94 -18.59
CA ASP A 63 7.33 1.74 -19.01
C ASP A 63 6.85 1.89 -20.45
N ALA A 64 7.49 1.16 -21.38
CA ALA A 64 7.21 1.23 -22.81
C ALA A 64 5.77 0.86 -23.19
N ARG A 65 5.03 0.17 -22.31
CA ARG A 65 3.63 -0.21 -22.55
C ARG A 65 2.67 0.97 -22.33
N ALA A 66 3.08 1.95 -21.53
CA ALA A 66 2.29 3.14 -21.24
C ALA A 66 2.46 4.25 -22.30
N ASP A 67 3.50 4.19 -23.13
CA ASP A 67 3.66 5.00 -24.35
C ASP A 67 2.85 4.35 -25.48
N THR A 68 1.53 4.51 -25.39
CA THR A 68 0.55 3.83 -26.23
C THR A 68 0.54 4.37 -27.67
N ASN A 69 1.04 5.58 -27.89
CA ASN A 69 1.14 6.20 -29.22
C ASN A 69 2.55 6.13 -29.83
N GLY A 70 3.55 5.68 -29.06
CA GLY A 70 4.92 5.42 -29.49
C GLY A 70 5.76 6.67 -29.72
N ASP A 71 5.43 7.80 -29.08
CA ASP A 71 6.08 9.09 -29.29
C ASP A 71 7.30 9.32 -28.38
N GLY A 72 7.59 8.35 -27.51
CA GLY A 72 8.72 8.39 -26.57
C GLY A 72 8.42 9.17 -25.30
N LYS A 73 7.15 9.42 -24.98
CA LYS A 73 6.69 10.03 -23.72
C LYS A 73 5.46 9.29 -23.20
N VAL A 74 5.16 9.48 -21.91
CA VAL A 74 3.89 9.04 -21.31
C VAL A 74 3.17 10.28 -20.80
N ASP A 75 2.17 10.73 -21.53
CA ASP A 75 1.41 11.95 -21.23
C ASP A 75 -0.11 11.81 -21.48
N LEU A 76 -0.81 12.94 -21.59
CA LEU A 76 -2.26 12.96 -21.75
C LEU A 76 -2.70 12.23 -23.01
N PHE A 77 -1.89 12.25 -24.08
CA PHE A 77 -2.25 11.60 -25.34
C PHE A 77 -2.26 10.07 -25.23
N ASP A 78 -1.55 9.50 -24.24
CA ASP A 78 -1.59 8.06 -23.97
C ASP A 78 -2.87 7.65 -23.25
N LEU A 79 -3.31 8.46 -22.28
CA LEU A 79 -4.60 8.27 -21.61
C LEU A 79 -5.77 8.41 -22.61
N VAL A 80 -5.65 9.34 -23.57
CA VAL A 80 -6.62 9.51 -24.65
C VAL A 80 -6.68 8.26 -25.54
N THR A 81 -5.54 7.63 -25.83
CA THR A 81 -5.49 6.41 -26.66
C THR A 81 -6.24 5.24 -26.01
N VAL A 82 -6.08 5.03 -24.71
CA VAL A 82 -6.86 4.03 -23.97
C VAL A 82 -8.34 4.40 -23.95
N SER A 83 -8.66 5.68 -23.70
CA SER A 83 -10.05 6.16 -23.65
C SER A 83 -10.79 6.00 -24.98
N LEU A 84 -10.10 6.18 -26.11
CA LEU A 84 -10.68 6.01 -27.46
C LEU A 84 -11.02 4.55 -27.79
N ASN A 85 -10.38 3.59 -27.13
CA ASN A 85 -10.61 2.16 -27.33
C ASN A 85 -11.34 1.50 -26.15
N TYR A 86 -11.80 2.29 -25.18
CA TYR A 86 -12.43 1.79 -23.97
C TYR A 86 -13.65 0.89 -24.27
N GLY A 87 -13.61 -0.34 -23.76
CA GLY A 87 -14.60 -1.39 -24.03
C GLY A 87 -14.34 -2.23 -25.28
N ALA A 88 -13.23 -2.03 -26.00
CA ALA A 88 -12.84 -2.89 -27.12
C ALA A 88 -12.32 -4.25 -26.63
N GLY A 89 -12.71 -5.34 -27.31
CA GLY A 89 -12.31 -6.71 -26.97
C GLY A 89 -13.49 -7.69 -27.00
N THR A 90 -13.22 -8.98 -27.26
CA THR A 90 -14.22 -10.05 -27.09
C THR A 90 -13.91 -10.80 -25.82
N SER A 91 -14.83 -10.82 -24.86
CA SER A 91 -14.68 -11.64 -23.66
C SER A 91 -14.54 -13.11 -24.05
N MET A 92 -13.31 -13.64 -23.98
CA MET A 92 -13.11 -15.09 -23.92
C MET A 92 -13.48 -15.53 -22.51
N GLY A 93 -14.78 -15.59 -22.24
CA GLY A 93 -15.32 -16.23 -21.04
C GLY A 93 -15.04 -17.73 -21.05
N PRO A 94 -14.98 -18.38 -19.86
CA PRO A 94 -14.88 -19.83 -19.79
C PRO A 94 -16.15 -20.48 -20.38
N SER A 95 -15.92 -21.52 -21.20
CA SER A 95 -16.95 -22.33 -21.89
C SER A 95 -17.81 -23.15 -20.90
N PRO A 96 -19.07 -23.51 -21.23
CA PRO A 96 -19.99 -24.15 -20.29
C PRO A 96 -19.81 -25.67 -20.25
N SER A 97 -19.58 -26.23 -19.06
CA SER A 97 -19.77 -27.66 -18.79
C SER A 97 -20.69 -27.90 -17.58
N ARG A 98 -21.56 -28.91 -17.76
CA ARG A 98 -22.73 -29.36 -16.97
C ARG A 98 -22.51 -29.52 -15.44
N PRO A 99 -23.62 -29.59 -14.66
CA PRO A 99 -23.63 -29.27 -13.24
C PRO A 99 -23.01 -30.38 -12.41
N ILE A 100 -22.02 -30.02 -11.59
CA ILE A 100 -21.68 -30.76 -10.38
C ILE A 100 -22.31 -30.01 -9.22
N GLY A 101 -23.23 -30.70 -8.54
CA GLY A 101 -23.88 -30.19 -7.35
C GLY A 101 -22.95 -30.10 -6.15
N TYR A 102 -23.44 -29.32 -5.17
CA TYR A 102 -22.96 -29.04 -3.82
C TYR A 102 -21.84 -27.98 -3.75
N ALA A 103 -21.97 -26.92 -2.94
CA ALA A 103 -22.63 -26.84 -1.64
C ALA A 103 -23.55 -25.62 -1.50
N ALA A 104 -24.52 -25.74 -0.60
CA ALA A 104 -25.45 -24.70 -0.22
C ALA A 104 -24.74 -23.38 0.11
N VAL A 105 -25.34 -22.27 -0.33
CA VAL A 105 -25.06 -20.93 0.17
C VAL A 105 -25.07 -20.99 1.70
N PRO A 106 -24.04 -20.52 2.42
CA PRO A 106 -24.11 -20.43 3.86
C PRO A 106 -25.26 -19.49 4.24
N THR A 107 -26.34 -20.05 4.78
CA THR A 107 -27.35 -19.31 5.53
C THR A 107 -26.82 -19.12 6.95
N SER A 108 -26.18 -17.97 7.19
CA SER A 108 -25.83 -17.52 8.54
C SER A 108 -27.10 -17.36 9.39
N ARG A 109 -27.04 -17.77 10.66
CA ARG A 109 -28.10 -17.59 11.67
C ARG A 109 -28.14 -16.19 12.30
N GLN A 110 -27.24 -15.29 11.89
CA GLN A 110 -27.27 -13.85 12.15
C GLN A 110 -26.84 -13.17 10.85
N TYR A 111 -27.81 -12.78 10.02
CA TYR A 111 -27.56 -12.11 8.75
C TYR A 111 -28.40 -10.82 8.70
N PRO A 112 -27.91 -9.72 8.13
CA PRO A 112 -28.73 -8.55 7.82
C PRO A 112 -29.57 -8.82 6.55
N ALA A 113 -30.57 -9.71 6.67
CA ALA A 113 -31.34 -10.21 5.53
C ALA A 113 -32.47 -9.24 5.19
N ASN A 114 -32.15 -8.11 4.55
CA ASN A 114 -33.07 -7.10 3.98
C ASN A 114 -32.45 -5.70 3.85
N ILE A 115 -31.30 -5.43 4.48
CA ILE A 115 -30.74 -4.07 4.56
C ILE A 115 -29.35 -3.90 3.92
N TYR A 116 -28.75 -4.92 3.32
CA TYR A 116 -27.51 -4.81 2.55
C TYR A 116 -27.63 -5.47 1.17
N SER A 117 -27.01 -4.85 0.16
CA SER A 117 -26.87 -5.37 -1.20
C SER A 117 -25.40 -5.66 -1.52
N LEU A 118 -25.14 -6.75 -2.25
CA LEU A 118 -23.79 -7.12 -2.68
C LEU A 118 -23.30 -6.14 -3.75
N GLN A 119 -22.13 -5.53 -3.53
CA GLN A 119 -21.52 -4.60 -4.47
C GLN A 119 -20.36 -5.25 -5.23
N GLN A 120 -19.49 -5.95 -4.51
CA GLN A 120 -18.34 -6.62 -5.08
C GLN A 120 -18.14 -7.97 -4.42
N GLN A 121 -17.73 -8.98 -5.18
CA GLN A 121 -17.28 -10.26 -4.65
C GLN A 121 -16.02 -10.71 -5.40
N ARG A 122 -14.99 -11.09 -4.64
CA ARG A 122 -13.73 -11.65 -5.15
C ARG A 122 -13.52 -13.02 -4.52
N ASN A 123 -13.05 -13.99 -5.30
CA ASN A 123 -12.74 -15.34 -4.81
C ASN A 123 -11.24 -15.58 -4.91
N PHE A 124 -10.63 -16.07 -3.83
CA PHE A 124 -9.19 -16.28 -3.70
C PHE A 124 -8.94 -17.66 -3.09
N SER A 125 -8.44 -18.64 -3.86
CA SER A 125 -7.97 -19.95 -3.37
C SER A 125 -8.62 -20.49 -2.07
N GLY A 126 -9.94 -20.65 -2.06
CA GLY A 126 -10.70 -21.18 -0.90
C GLY A 126 -11.42 -20.13 -0.04
N TYR A 127 -11.18 -18.85 -0.30
CA TYR A 127 -11.83 -17.70 0.31
C TYR A 127 -12.79 -17.00 -0.65
N THR A 128 -13.88 -16.45 -0.09
CA THR A 128 -14.76 -15.48 -0.73
C THR A 128 -14.73 -14.19 0.08
N VAL A 129 -14.37 -13.09 -0.57
CA VAL A 129 -14.37 -11.74 0.00
C VAL A 129 -15.47 -10.94 -0.67
N SER A 130 -16.39 -10.41 0.12
CA SER A 130 -17.56 -9.67 -0.40
C SER A 130 -17.68 -8.29 0.26
N LEU A 131 -17.84 -7.25 -0.56
CA LEU A 131 -18.20 -5.90 -0.16
C LEU A 131 -19.71 -5.73 -0.32
N TRP A 132 -20.36 -5.26 0.74
CA TRP A 132 -21.79 -5.03 0.79
C TRP A 132 -22.10 -3.59 1.17
N GLU A 133 -23.19 -3.04 0.67
CA GLU A 133 -23.64 -1.67 0.95
C GLU A 133 -25.05 -1.66 1.55
N SER A 134 -25.28 -0.80 2.53
CA SER A 134 -26.60 -0.65 3.15
C SER A 134 -27.64 -0.14 2.15
N THR A 135 -28.74 -0.86 1.99
CA THR A 135 -29.88 -0.45 1.16
C THR A 135 -30.74 0.62 1.81
N THR A 136 -30.55 0.89 3.11
CA THR A 136 -31.32 1.89 3.88
C THR A 136 -30.52 3.14 4.21
N GLN A 137 -29.20 3.02 4.34
CA GLN A 137 -28.31 4.12 4.73
C GLN A 137 -27.32 4.53 3.61
N GLY A 138 -27.28 3.77 2.51
CA GLY A 138 -26.46 4.04 1.33
C GLY A 138 -24.97 3.73 1.52
N TRP A 139 -24.14 4.23 0.60
CA TRP A 139 -22.69 3.95 0.49
C TRP A 139 -21.88 4.22 1.76
N ARG A 140 -22.44 4.99 2.70
CA ARG A 140 -21.79 5.34 3.96
C ARG A 140 -21.77 4.22 4.98
N HIS A 141 -22.55 3.16 4.77
CA HIS A 141 -22.57 2.00 5.65
C HIS A 141 -22.29 0.77 4.81
N GLN A 142 -21.00 0.49 4.60
CA GLN A 142 -20.53 -0.72 3.94
C GLN A 142 -19.92 -1.69 4.93
N ILE A 143 -19.99 -2.97 4.58
CA ILE A 143 -19.35 -4.05 5.32
C ILE A 143 -18.54 -4.94 4.37
N VAL A 144 -17.48 -5.54 4.89
CA VAL A 144 -16.74 -6.60 4.19
C VAL A 144 -16.92 -7.91 4.94
N THR A 145 -17.16 -9.00 4.20
CA THR A 145 -17.13 -10.36 4.74
C THR A 145 -16.03 -11.16 4.10
N ILE A 146 -15.27 -11.90 4.91
CA ILE A 146 -14.27 -12.89 4.47
C ILE A 146 -14.75 -14.27 4.92
N ASP A 147 -15.04 -15.14 3.96
CA ASP A 147 -15.58 -16.48 4.15
C ASP A 147 -14.62 -17.53 3.63
N ALA A 148 -14.47 -18.63 4.36
CA ALA A 148 -13.81 -19.84 3.88
C ALA A 148 -14.50 -21.09 4.43
N ALA A 149 -14.45 -22.18 3.67
CA ALA A 149 -15.10 -23.44 4.06
C ALA A 149 -14.54 -23.95 5.39
N GLY A 150 -15.43 -24.21 6.37
CA GLY A 150 -15.04 -24.69 7.70
C GLY A 150 -14.44 -23.63 8.62
N GLN A 151 -14.28 -22.39 8.16
CA GLN A 151 -13.81 -21.26 8.96
C GLN A 151 -15.00 -20.40 9.43
N LYS A 152 -14.82 -19.71 10.56
CA LYS A 152 -15.79 -18.69 10.99
C LYS A 152 -15.70 -17.49 10.05
N ARG A 153 -16.84 -17.00 9.56
CA ARG A 153 -16.92 -15.74 8.82
C ARG A 153 -16.29 -14.60 9.63
N ILE A 154 -15.44 -13.82 8.96
CA ILE A 154 -14.97 -12.53 9.45
C ILE A 154 -15.87 -11.46 8.82
N GLN A 155 -16.33 -10.51 9.63
CA GLN A 155 -17.13 -9.38 9.18
C GLN A 155 -16.51 -8.10 9.74
N ILE A 156 -16.32 -7.13 8.85
CA ILE A 156 -15.74 -5.82 9.13
C ILE A 156 -16.82 -4.79 8.83
N GLU A 157 -17.07 -3.90 9.79
CA GLU A 157 -18.03 -2.80 9.71
C GLU A 157 -17.33 -1.49 9.31
N ASP A 158 -18.11 -0.45 9.02
CA ASP A 158 -17.64 0.90 8.72
C ASP A 158 -16.57 0.91 7.61
N VAL A 159 -16.77 0.08 6.59
CA VAL A 159 -15.83 -0.01 5.47
C VAL A 159 -16.00 1.23 4.59
N GLU A 160 -14.88 1.88 4.27
CA GLU A 160 -14.83 2.92 3.25
C GLU A 160 -14.59 2.30 1.87
N SER A 161 -13.62 1.38 1.79
CA SER A 161 -13.29 0.71 0.55
C SER A 161 -12.54 -0.60 0.74
N LEU A 162 -12.65 -1.47 -0.27
CA LEU A 162 -11.81 -2.64 -0.45
C LEU A 162 -10.68 -2.28 -1.43
N ASP A 163 -9.44 -2.28 -0.96
CA ASP A 163 -8.30 -1.80 -1.74
C ASP A 163 -8.09 -2.64 -3.01
N ALA A 164 -7.55 -2.01 -4.05
CA ALA A 164 -7.20 -2.67 -5.30
C ALA A 164 -6.16 -3.79 -5.08
N LEU A 165 -5.28 -3.65 -4.09
CA LEU A 165 -4.28 -4.65 -3.71
C LEU A 165 -4.89 -5.91 -3.08
N THR A 166 -6.17 -5.91 -2.70
CA THR A 166 -6.86 -7.12 -2.22
C THR A 166 -6.76 -8.24 -3.26
N GLY A 167 -6.15 -9.35 -2.86
CA GLY A 167 -5.80 -10.47 -3.72
C GLY A 167 -4.34 -10.50 -4.17
N SER A 168 -3.49 -9.60 -3.63
CA SER A 168 -2.05 -9.57 -3.83
C SER A 168 -1.31 -9.96 -2.55
N ASP A 169 -0.05 -10.35 -2.66
CA ASP A 169 0.87 -10.64 -1.55
C ASP A 169 1.52 -9.33 -1.08
N VAL A 170 0.82 -8.54 -0.26
CA VAL A 170 1.32 -7.25 0.26
C VAL A 170 2.22 -7.45 1.48
N THR A 171 2.08 -8.57 2.19
CA THR A 171 2.93 -8.95 3.31
C THR A 171 4.25 -9.58 2.86
N GLY A 172 4.36 -10.00 1.60
CA GLY A 172 5.55 -10.66 1.04
C GLY A 172 5.76 -12.09 1.55
N ASP A 173 4.78 -12.66 2.26
CA ASP A 173 4.84 -13.98 2.88
C ASP A 173 4.49 -15.13 1.91
N GLY A 174 4.01 -14.78 0.70
CA GLY A 174 3.63 -15.71 -0.35
C GLY A 174 2.16 -16.16 -0.29
N THR A 175 1.36 -15.58 0.60
CA THR A 175 -0.10 -15.73 0.64
C THR A 175 -0.78 -14.50 0.04
N LEU A 176 -2.08 -14.61 -0.27
CA LEU A 176 -2.85 -13.47 -0.76
C LEU A 176 -3.44 -12.72 0.41
N ASP A 177 -3.52 -11.40 0.31
CA ASP A 177 -4.00 -10.55 1.39
C ASP A 177 -5.33 -9.85 1.05
N VAL A 178 -6.06 -9.46 2.09
CA VAL A 178 -7.24 -8.60 2.00
C VAL A 178 -6.91 -7.29 2.69
N VAL A 179 -7.04 -6.19 1.95
CA VAL A 179 -6.67 -4.85 2.39
C VAL A 179 -7.92 -3.98 2.42
N ILE A 180 -8.29 -3.49 3.61
CA ILE A 180 -9.56 -2.82 3.86
C ILE A 180 -9.29 -1.47 4.52
N HIS A 181 -9.81 -0.41 3.93
CA HIS A 181 -9.87 0.91 4.56
C HIS A 181 -11.22 1.07 5.25
N THR A 182 -11.21 1.43 6.53
CA THR A 182 -12.41 1.73 7.31
C THR A 182 -12.50 3.21 7.62
N PHE A 183 -13.72 3.72 7.74
CA PHE A 183 -14.01 5.09 8.13
C PHE A 183 -15.29 5.14 8.96
N THR A 184 -15.17 5.53 10.23
CA THR A 184 -16.31 5.62 11.16
C THR A 184 -17.22 6.84 10.94
N GLN A 185 -17.02 7.59 9.84
CA GLN A 185 -17.89 8.69 9.41
C GLN A 185 -17.87 9.96 10.27
N GLY A 186 -16.81 10.17 11.07
CA GLY A 186 -16.59 11.42 11.80
C GLY A 186 -16.17 12.60 10.90
N ALA A 187 -16.27 13.83 11.40
CA ALA A 187 -15.93 15.03 10.61
C ALA A 187 -14.42 15.17 10.32
N HIS A 188 -13.58 14.64 11.22
CA HIS A 188 -12.11 14.55 11.14
C HIS A 188 -11.69 13.42 12.10
N CYS A 189 -11.26 12.26 11.58
CA CYS A 189 -11.30 10.92 12.21
C CYS A 189 -12.53 10.13 11.70
N CYS A 190 -12.49 8.81 11.52
CA CYS A 190 -11.45 7.88 11.95
C CYS A 190 -11.14 6.83 10.90
N PHE A 191 -10.07 7.06 10.14
CA PHE A 191 -9.55 6.12 9.16
C PHE A 191 -8.77 5.02 9.87
N SER A 192 -8.97 3.77 9.44
CA SER A 192 -8.10 2.66 9.84
C SER A 192 -7.80 1.78 8.63
N LEU A 193 -6.64 1.13 8.66
CA LEU A 193 -6.27 0.09 7.71
C LEU A 193 -6.31 -1.26 8.40
N ILE A 194 -7.01 -2.20 7.79
CA ILE A 194 -7.06 -3.61 8.23
C ILE A 194 -6.48 -4.47 7.13
N ILE A 195 -5.55 -5.37 7.50
CA ILE A 195 -4.94 -6.34 6.59
C ILE A 195 -5.15 -7.75 7.14
N TYR A 196 -5.67 -8.64 6.30
CA TYR A 196 -5.79 -10.06 6.58
C TYR A 196 -4.97 -10.89 5.59
N GLU A 197 -4.12 -11.77 6.10
CA GLU A 197 -3.47 -12.83 5.33
C GLU A 197 -4.45 -13.99 5.10
N LEU A 198 -4.55 -14.48 3.86
CA LEU A 198 -5.43 -15.59 3.45
C LEU A 198 -4.68 -16.93 3.38
N GLY A 199 -3.95 -17.26 4.45
CA GLY A 199 -3.28 -18.55 4.64
C GLY A 199 -4.25 -19.72 4.91
N ALA A 200 -3.79 -20.78 5.58
CA ALA A 200 -4.66 -21.93 5.93
C ALA A 200 -5.80 -21.56 6.90
N THR A 201 -5.54 -20.58 7.76
CA THR A 201 -6.50 -19.91 8.63
C THR A 201 -6.26 -18.41 8.45
N PRO A 202 -7.31 -17.59 8.29
CA PRO A 202 -7.11 -16.16 8.09
C PRO A 202 -6.44 -15.52 9.32
N PHE A 203 -5.41 -14.71 9.11
CA PHE A 203 -4.69 -14.02 10.18
C PHE A 203 -4.80 -12.50 9.99
N LYS A 204 -5.17 -11.77 11.05
CA LYS A 204 -5.24 -10.31 11.01
C LYS A 204 -3.84 -9.74 11.23
N ALA A 205 -3.12 -9.49 10.14
CA ALA A 205 -1.77 -8.97 10.15
C ALA A 205 -1.69 -7.51 10.64
N LEU A 206 -2.77 -6.73 10.44
CA LEU A 206 -2.83 -5.34 10.89
C LEU A 206 -4.26 -4.89 11.19
N GLU A 207 -4.39 -4.05 12.21
CA GLU A 207 -5.46 -3.08 12.36
C GLU A 207 -4.82 -1.83 12.98
N THR A 208 -4.75 -0.73 12.22
CA THR A 208 -4.25 0.54 12.77
C THR A 208 -5.28 1.12 13.74
N PRO A 209 -4.86 1.86 14.78
CA PRO A 209 -5.78 2.66 15.57
C PRO A 209 -6.57 3.62 14.67
N PRO A 210 -7.85 3.88 14.96
CA PRO A 210 -8.62 4.88 14.24
C PRO A 210 -7.95 6.25 14.38
N SER A 211 -7.64 6.89 13.24
CA SER A 211 -6.84 8.12 13.19
C SER A 211 -7.41 9.15 12.21
N ASN A 212 -6.94 10.38 12.32
CA ASN A 212 -7.14 11.43 11.31
C ASN A 212 -6.36 11.19 10.01
N CYS A 213 -5.45 10.21 9.99
CA CYS A 213 -4.61 9.94 8.83
C CYS A 213 -5.05 8.70 8.07
N PRO A 214 -5.28 8.81 6.74
CA PRO A 214 -5.38 7.63 5.91
C PRO A 214 -4.03 6.91 5.89
N SER A 215 -4.07 5.59 5.67
CA SER A 215 -2.86 4.78 5.56
C SER A 215 -2.66 4.35 4.10
N SER A 216 -1.41 4.10 3.71
CA SER A 216 -1.06 3.64 2.37
C SER A 216 -0.02 2.52 2.45
N LEU A 217 -0.01 1.65 1.44
CA LEU A 217 0.99 0.58 1.29
C LEU A 217 2.04 1.02 0.28
N VAL A 218 3.30 1.03 0.70
CA VAL A 218 4.44 1.50 -0.10
C VAL A 218 5.63 0.59 0.13
N ASN A 219 6.36 0.25 -0.93
CA ASN A 219 7.63 -0.45 -0.78
C ASN A 219 8.75 0.57 -0.51
N LEU A 220 9.23 0.65 0.72
CA LEU A 220 10.20 1.65 1.18
C LEU A 220 11.63 1.13 1.23
N ASP A 221 11.84 -0.18 1.40
CA ASP A 221 13.19 -0.78 1.47
C ASP A 221 13.52 -1.80 0.37
N ALA A 222 12.68 -1.86 -0.66
CA ALA A 222 12.81 -2.72 -1.84
C ALA A 222 12.80 -4.22 -1.54
N ASP A 223 12.24 -4.63 -0.41
CA ASP A 223 11.94 -6.03 -0.14
C ASP A 223 10.58 -6.46 -0.76
N ARG A 224 10.09 -7.65 -0.41
CA ARG A 224 8.82 -8.16 -0.97
C ARG A 224 7.59 -7.65 -0.22
N ALA A 225 7.74 -7.33 1.06
CA ALA A 225 6.66 -6.78 1.85
C ALA A 225 6.46 -5.30 1.48
N LEU A 226 5.24 -4.83 1.60
CA LEU A 226 4.95 -3.40 1.54
C LEU A 226 4.87 -2.89 2.97
N GLU A 227 5.52 -1.76 3.24
CA GLU A 227 5.35 -1.01 4.48
C GLU A 227 4.02 -0.27 4.48
N VAL A 228 3.50 -0.04 5.68
CA VAL A 228 2.37 0.88 5.88
C VAL A 228 2.91 2.26 6.24
N GLU A 229 2.68 3.24 5.38
CA GLU A 229 2.85 4.66 5.69
C GLU A 229 1.51 5.20 6.23
N THR A 230 1.56 5.75 7.44
CA THR A 230 0.43 6.41 8.12
C THR A 230 0.96 7.57 8.97
N CYS A 231 0.18 8.07 9.94
CA CYS A 231 0.66 9.05 10.89
C CYS A 231 0.23 8.72 12.32
N ASP A 232 0.85 9.42 13.28
CA ASP A 232 0.35 9.52 14.64
C ASP A 232 -0.17 10.93 14.92
N ASP A 233 -1.42 11.02 15.36
CA ASP A 233 -2.18 12.24 15.55
C ASP A 233 -2.45 12.54 17.04
N LEU A 234 -1.64 12.00 17.96
CA LEU A 234 -1.77 12.16 19.43
C LEU A 234 -2.02 13.60 19.90
N PHE A 235 -1.47 14.58 19.19
CA PHE A 235 -1.52 15.99 19.54
C PHE A 235 -2.48 16.80 18.67
N ALA A 236 -3.29 16.14 17.85
CA ALA A 236 -4.33 16.79 17.07
C ALA A 236 -5.24 17.62 18.01
N TYR A 237 -5.51 18.87 17.61
CA TYR A 237 -6.32 19.84 18.35
C TYR A 237 -5.78 20.31 19.71
N LEU A 238 -4.61 19.85 20.18
CA LEU A 238 -4.17 20.17 21.55
C LEU A 238 -3.60 21.58 21.69
N TYR A 239 -2.66 21.97 20.81
CA TYR A 239 -1.97 23.28 20.87
C TYR A 239 -2.25 24.19 19.68
N CYS A 240 -2.98 23.73 18.69
CA CYS A 240 -3.27 24.50 17.49
C CYS A 240 -4.51 23.96 16.81
N SER A 241 -5.03 24.72 15.83
CA SER A 241 -6.11 24.23 14.98
C SER A 241 -5.69 22.94 14.30
N TYR A 242 -6.66 22.10 13.98
CA TYR A 242 -6.43 20.84 13.26
C TYR A 242 -5.47 20.97 12.08
N ALA A 243 -5.73 21.95 11.21
CA ALA A 243 -4.95 22.21 10.00
C ALA A 243 -3.47 22.56 10.28
N SER A 244 -3.14 22.91 11.53
CA SER A 244 -1.78 23.20 11.98
C SER A 244 -1.19 22.15 12.90
N SER A 245 -2.00 21.20 13.39
CA SER A 245 -1.53 20.13 14.28
C SER A 245 -0.47 19.28 13.59
N PRO A 246 0.63 18.94 14.28
CA PRO A 246 1.59 18.02 13.73
C PRO A 246 0.97 16.62 13.64
N LEU A 247 1.04 16.04 12.45
CA LEU A 247 0.68 14.67 12.14
C LEU A 247 1.98 13.96 11.75
N VAL A 248 2.67 13.39 12.74
CA VAL A 248 4.01 12.83 12.52
C VAL A 248 3.87 11.53 11.71
N LYS A 249 4.67 11.39 10.65
CA LYS A 249 4.63 10.16 9.84
C LYS A 249 5.03 8.94 10.67
N VAL A 250 4.37 7.83 10.40
CA VAL A 250 4.61 6.51 11.00
C VAL A 250 4.80 5.51 9.89
N TYR A 251 5.79 4.65 10.05
CA TYR A 251 6.07 3.55 9.15
C TYR A 251 5.97 2.23 9.90
N LEU A 252 5.14 1.32 9.41
CA LEU A 252 5.03 -0.04 9.93
C LEU A 252 5.68 -1.02 8.95
N ASP A 253 6.46 -1.94 9.50
CA ASP A 253 7.18 -3.00 8.80
C ASP A 253 6.53 -4.36 9.12
N TYR A 254 6.47 -5.24 8.14
CA TYR A 254 5.86 -6.55 8.30
C TYR A 254 6.83 -7.54 8.96
N ARG A 255 6.34 -8.32 9.92
CA ARG A 255 7.07 -9.41 10.55
C ARG A 255 6.30 -10.73 10.40
N PRO A 256 6.86 -11.73 9.68
CA PRO A 256 6.22 -13.02 9.50
C PRO A 256 5.73 -13.65 10.82
N GLY A 257 4.45 -14.02 10.86
CA GLY A 257 3.82 -14.63 12.03
C GLY A 257 3.54 -13.69 13.21
N VAL A 258 3.91 -12.41 13.10
CA VAL A 258 3.61 -11.36 14.09
C VAL A 258 2.64 -10.33 13.51
N GLY A 259 2.76 -10.00 12.23
CA GLY A 259 2.03 -8.92 11.57
C GLY A 259 2.87 -7.64 11.48
N TYR A 260 2.20 -6.53 11.20
CA TYR A 260 2.84 -5.22 11.08
C TYR A 260 3.21 -4.65 12.45
N ILE A 261 4.43 -4.13 12.57
CA ILE A 261 4.93 -3.47 13.78
C ILE A 261 5.53 -2.09 13.46
N PRO A 262 5.53 -1.14 14.42
CA PRO A 262 6.21 0.14 14.23
C PRO A 262 7.68 -0.03 13.88
N ALA A 263 8.14 0.74 12.89
CA ALA A 263 9.48 0.64 12.32
C ALA A 263 10.08 1.98 11.88
N SER A 264 9.44 3.12 12.20
CA SER A 264 9.89 4.46 11.78
C SER A 264 11.39 4.76 11.88
N PRO A 265 12.14 4.34 12.92
CA PRO A 265 13.59 4.54 12.98
C PRO A 265 14.38 3.85 11.85
N ARG A 266 13.88 2.76 11.26
CA ARG A 266 14.49 2.14 10.06
C ARG A 266 14.44 3.07 8.85
N PHE A 267 13.44 3.95 8.80
CA PHE A 267 13.17 4.87 7.71
C PHE A 267 13.51 6.32 8.07
N ALA A 268 14.45 6.52 9.01
CA ALA A 268 14.82 7.84 9.54
C ALA A 268 15.16 8.88 8.46
N SER A 269 15.73 8.45 7.32
CA SER A 269 16.06 9.36 6.21
C SER A 269 14.83 10.02 5.57
N LEU A 270 13.65 9.41 5.64
CA LEU A 270 12.41 9.96 5.07
C LEU A 270 11.92 11.21 5.83
N TYR A 271 12.35 11.40 7.08
CA TYR A 271 11.99 12.56 7.89
C TYR A 271 12.81 13.82 7.54
N ALA A 272 13.86 13.73 6.72
CA ALA A 272 14.80 14.83 6.52
C ALA A 272 14.14 16.11 5.98
N LEU A 273 13.19 15.98 5.06
CA LEU A 273 12.47 17.14 4.50
C LEU A 273 11.51 17.76 5.52
N ASP A 274 10.77 16.93 6.26
CA ASP A 274 9.82 17.39 7.28
C ASP A 274 10.55 18.07 8.43
N ILE A 275 11.65 17.48 8.92
CA ILE A 275 12.53 18.08 9.93
C ILE A 275 13.01 19.46 9.48
N ALA A 276 13.49 19.60 8.25
CA ALA A 276 13.98 20.88 7.74
C ALA A 276 12.86 21.93 7.68
N ALA A 277 11.70 21.56 7.15
CA ALA A 277 10.55 22.46 7.01
C ALA A 277 9.97 22.88 8.37
N HIS A 278 9.76 21.91 9.27
CA HIS A 278 9.26 22.15 10.62
C HIS A 278 10.25 22.96 11.45
N THR A 279 11.55 22.70 11.34
CA THR A 279 12.59 23.49 12.04
C THR A 279 12.55 24.95 11.60
N PHE A 280 12.51 25.20 10.28
CA PHE A 280 12.41 26.55 9.75
C PHE A 280 11.14 27.28 10.24
N ARG A 281 9.99 26.60 10.24
CA ARG A 281 8.73 27.14 10.76
C ARG A 281 8.83 27.44 12.26
N ALA A 282 9.33 26.50 13.06
CA ALA A 282 9.43 26.63 14.51
C ALA A 282 10.33 27.79 14.92
N GLU A 283 11.50 27.95 14.29
CA GLU A 283 12.40 29.07 14.57
C GLU A 283 11.76 30.42 14.33
N ARG A 284 11.04 30.57 13.21
CA ARG A 284 10.33 31.82 12.88
C ARG A 284 9.16 32.09 13.81
N THR A 285 8.34 31.08 14.09
CA THR A 285 7.16 31.23 14.94
C THR A 285 7.56 31.58 16.37
N VAL A 286 8.53 30.86 16.94
CA VAL A 286 8.98 31.11 18.32
C VAL A 286 9.71 32.45 18.42
N ALA A 287 10.52 32.85 17.43
CA ALA A 287 11.14 34.17 17.41
C ALA A 287 10.11 35.31 17.32
N GLY A 288 9.02 35.11 16.58
CA GLY A 288 7.97 36.11 16.40
C GLY A 288 6.97 36.21 17.56
N GLN A 289 6.66 35.08 18.21
CA GLN A 289 5.62 35.02 19.25
C GLN A 289 6.15 34.82 20.67
N GLY A 290 7.43 34.51 20.83
CA GLY A 290 8.03 34.21 22.13
C GLY A 290 7.38 33.00 22.80
N CYS A 291 7.22 33.09 24.12
CA CYS A 291 6.67 32.00 24.93
C CYS A 291 5.15 31.99 24.95
N ASN A 292 4.51 31.97 23.79
CA ASN A 292 3.07 31.74 23.69
C ASN A 292 2.74 30.29 24.13
N LEU A 293 2.66 30.08 25.46
CA LEU A 293 2.56 28.77 26.10
C LEU A 293 1.26 28.04 25.73
N ALA A 294 0.22 28.76 25.29
CA ALA A 294 -1.09 28.18 25.02
C ALA A 294 -1.29 27.69 23.58
N GLY A 295 -0.35 27.92 22.65
CA GLY A 295 -0.67 27.64 21.25
C GLY A 295 0.50 27.46 20.29
N GLU A 296 0.71 28.44 19.43
CA GLU A 296 1.43 28.24 18.17
C GLU A 296 2.92 27.96 18.34
N SER A 297 3.57 28.51 19.37
CA SER A 297 4.99 28.24 19.63
C SER A 297 5.22 26.80 20.10
N ARG A 298 4.34 26.26 20.95
CA ARG A 298 4.36 24.84 21.33
C ARG A 298 4.05 23.95 20.14
N CYS A 299 2.98 24.27 19.39
CA CYS A 299 2.60 23.52 18.20
C CYS A 299 3.73 23.46 17.15
N ALA A 300 4.40 24.59 16.89
CA ALA A 300 5.45 24.65 15.88
C ALA A 300 6.70 23.85 16.28
N VAL A 301 7.17 23.98 17.54
CA VAL A 301 8.34 23.21 17.99
C VAL A 301 8.00 21.73 18.19
N LEU A 302 6.76 21.40 18.54
CA LEU A 302 6.31 20.03 18.71
C LEU A 302 6.52 19.20 17.44
N ALA A 303 6.22 19.76 16.26
CA ALA A 303 6.45 19.08 14.98
C ALA A 303 7.91 18.61 14.83
N VAL A 304 8.87 19.48 15.15
CA VAL A 304 10.32 19.18 15.12
C VAL A 304 10.68 18.07 16.09
N VAL A 305 10.12 18.11 17.30
CA VAL A 305 10.37 17.10 18.33
C VAL A 305 9.84 15.75 17.91
N LEU A 306 8.60 15.69 17.40
CA LEU A 306 7.97 14.45 16.96
C LEU A 306 8.74 13.80 15.80
N ASP A 307 9.14 14.57 14.79
CA ASP A 307 9.92 14.02 13.67
C ASP A 307 11.23 13.39 14.15
N HIS A 308 11.92 14.03 15.09
CA HIS A 308 13.14 13.49 15.67
C HIS A 308 12.90 12.28 16.58
N LEU A 309 11.80 12.25 17.35
CA LEU A 309 11.45 11.08 18.16
C LEU A 309 11.13 9.87 17.28
N TYR A 310 10.24 10.02 16.28
CA TYR A 310 9.80 8.92 15.44
C TYR A 310 10.90 8.43 14.49
N SER A 311 11.84 9.30 14.08
CA SER A 311 13.06 8.88 13.37
C SER A 311 14.10 8.19 14.27
N GLY A 312 13.85 8.05 15.57
CA GLY A 312 14.77 7.42 16.52
C GLY A 312 15.91 8.33 17.02
N ALA A 313 15.89 9.62 16.68
CA ALA A 313 16.88 10.61 17.07
C ALA A 313 16.52 11.32 18.40
N GLU A 314 16.26 10.57 19.47
CA GLU A 314 15.73 11.12 20.75
C GLU A 314 16.61 12.25 21.31
N SER A 315 17.93 12.06 21.35
CA SER A 315 18.85 13.09 21.84
C SER A 315 18.74 14.38 21.02
N LYS A 316 18.56 14.26 19.70
CA LYS A 316 18.39 15.40 18.80
C LYS A 316 17.05 16.10 19.07
N ALA A 317 15.96 15.35 19.23
CA ALA A 317 14.64 15.88 19.56
C ALA A 317 14.68 16.82 20.77
N TRP A 318 15.28 16.36 21.87
CA TRP A 318 15.37 17.14 23.10
C TRP A 318 16.36 18.31 23.03
N SER A 319 17.43 18.17 22.24
CA SER A 319 18.37 19.27 22.01
C SER A 319 17.74 20.39 21.17
N GLU A 320 16.96 20.04 20.13
CA GLU A 320 16.27 21.00 19.25
C GLU A 320 15.14 21.70 20.00
N LEU A 321 14.37 20.98 20.82
CA LEU A 321 13.37 21.58 21.70
C LEU A 321 13.97 22.70 22.54
N ARG A 322 15.06 22.43 23.28
CA ARG A 322 15.70 23.43 24.15
C ARG A 322 16.42 24.54 23.38
N ARG A 323 16.88 24.26 22.17
CA ARG A 323 17.53 25.25 21.30
C ARG A 323 16.52 26.30 20.82
N ILE A 324 15.37 25.84 20.33
CA ILE A 324 14.33 26.65 19.69
C ILE A 324 13.38 27.24 20.75
N TYR A 325 12.86 26.41 21.65
CA TYR A 325 11.85 26.80 22.65
C TYR A 325 12.49 27.11 24.01
N ARG A 326 12.97 28.35 24.17
CA ARG A 326 13.65 28.83 25.39
C ARG A 326 12.67 29.34 26.46
N CYS A 327 11.57 28.63 26.65
CA CYS A 327 10.50 29.04 27.55
C CYS A 327 10.62 28.39 28.93
N PRO A 328 10.09 29.03 30.00
CA PRO A 328 10.26 28.56 31.36
C PRO A 328 9.71 27.14 31.63
N ASP A 329 8.76 26.69 30.82
CA ASP A 329 8.04 25.43 30.91
C ASP A 329 8.63 24.31 30.04
N VAL A 330 9.77 24.55 29.38
CA VAL A 330 10.36 23.61 28.40
C VAL A 330 10.53 22.19 28.95
N ASP A 331 10.91 22.04 30.23
CA ASP A 331 11.11 20.71 30.82
C ASP A 331 9.78 20.02 31.14
N SER A 332 8.75 20.75 31.60
CA SER A 332 7.41 20.18 31.76
C SER A 332 6.78 19.80 30.42
N PHE A 333 7.00 20.62 29.40
CA PHE A 333 6.51 20.33 28.05
C PHE A 333 7.21 19.11 27.45
N ALA A 334 8.53 18.98 27.62
CA ALA A 334 9.27 17.79 27.21
C ALA A 334 8.74 16.52 27.89
N ALA A 335 8.43 16.59 29.19
CA ALA A 335 7.87 15.47 29.94
C ALA A 335 6.47 15.08 29.44
N GLU A 336 5.61 16.06 29.13
CA GLU A 336 4.30 15.83 28.53
C GLU A 336 4.41 15.16 27.16
N ILE A 337 5.30 15.66 26.28
CA ILE A 337 5.54 15.06 24.97
C ILE A 337 5.97 13.60 25.12
N LYS A 338 6.95 13.34 25.99
CA LYS A 338 7.48 12.00 26.21
C LYS A 338 6.41 11.03 26.71
N ALA A 339 5.65 11.43 27.73
CA ALA A 339 4.60 10.58 28.30
C ALA A 339 3.51 10.23 27.27
N THR A 340 3.11 11.21 26.45
CA THR A 340 2.09 11.01 25.41
C THR A 340 2.60 10.09 24.30
N VAL A 341 3.81 10.33 23.78
CA VAL A 341 4.41 9.52 22.71
C VAL A 341 4.67 8.08 23.16
N GLU A 342 5.15 7.87 24.39
CA GLU A 342 5.42 6.52 24.94
C GLU A 342 4.16 5.68 25.20
N ALA A 343 2.98 6.29 25.18
CA ALA A 343 1.69 5.61 25.26
C ALA A 343 1.16 5.16 23.89
N SER A 344 1.73 5.67 22.79
CA SER A 344 1.28 5.31 21.45
C SER A 344 1.72 3.89 21.06
N PRO A 345 0.82 3.07 20.48
CA PRO A 345 1.20 1.79 19.89
C PRO A 345 2.00 1.95 18.59
N LEU A 346 2.08 3.16 18.03
CA LEU A 346 2.79 3.48 16.79
C LEU A 346 4.23 3.98 17.02
N TYR A 347 4.63 4.13 18.28
CA TYR A 347 5.96 4.62 18.66
C TYR A 347 6.87 3.49 19.16
N ILE A 348 8.14 3.50 18.71
CA ILE A 348 9.16 2.58 19.21
C ILE A 348 9.92 3.24 20.35
N LYS A 349 9.93 2.58 21.51
CA LYS A 349 10.73 3.01 22.65
C LYS A 349 12.23 2.76 22.36
N PRO A 350 13.10 3.73 22.64
CA PRO A 350 14.54 3.61 22.43
C PRO A 350 15.20 2.48 23.25
#